data_AF-A0A7C1AAX7-F1
#
_entry.id   AF-A0A7C1AAX7-F1
#
_cell.length_a   1.000
_cell.length_b   1.000
_cell.length_c   1.000
_cell.angle_alpha   90.00
_cell.angle_beta   90.00
_cell.angle_gamma   90.00
#
_symmetry.space_group_name_H-M   'P 1'
#
loop_
_entity.id
_entity.type
_entity.pdbx_description
1 polymer ?
#
loop_
_entity_poly.entity_id
_entity_poly.type
_entity_poly.pdbx_seq_one_letter_code
_entity_poly.pdbx_strand_id
1 'polypeptide(L)'
;MTVQIPQTGRPHDEILDEMRSLAQAEASWEEGRTWSLVYHAGEEHTEFLKEAHGLFFSENALNPLAFPALRRFEAEVVRMTASMHNGDDRV
;
A
#
# COMPACT_ATOMS: atom_id res chain seq x y z
N MET A 1 22.29 0.21 -20.80
CA MET A 1 21.28 1.15 -21.31
C MET A 1 21.29 2.36 -20.39
N THR A 2 21.45 3.56 -20.93
CA THR A 2 21.33 4.79 -20.14
C THR A 2 19.86 5.21 -20.14
N VAL A 3 19.17 4.94 -19.04
CA VAL A 3 17.78 5.39 -18.84
C VAL A 3 17.82 6.83 -18.38
N GLN A 4 17.05 7.72 -19.02
CA GLN A 4 16.97 9.16 -18.71
C GLN A 4 15.50 9.57 -18.61
N ILE A 5 15.21 10.63 -17.85
CA ILE A 5 13.87 11.22 -17.80
C ILE A 5 13.54 11.78 -19.20
N PRO A 6 12.38 11.45 -19.79
CA PRO A 6 12.03 11.95 -21.12
C PRO A 6 11.82 13.47 -21.08
N GLN A 7 12.22 14.16 -22.15
CA GLN A 7 12.05 15.61 -22.26
C GLN A 7 10.58 16.04 -22.29
N THR A 8 9.70 15.15 -22.75
CA THR A 8 8.25 15.34 -22.79
C THR A 8 7.59 14.21 -22.01
N GLY A 9 6.61 14.55 -21.18
CA GLY A 9 5.82 13.55 -20.45
C GLY A 9 5.12 12.60 -21.41
N ARG A 10 5.13 11.31 -21.07
CA ARG A 10 4.41 10.30 -21.84
C ARG A 10 2.91 10.35 -21.52
N PRO A 11 2.04 9.98 -22.47
CA PRO A 11 0.63 9.74 -22.20
C PRO A 11 0.45 8.73 -21.05
N HIS A 12 -0.52 8.96 -20.17
CA HIS A 12 -0.74 8.12 -18.99
C HIS A 12 -1.15 6.70 -19.36
N ASP A 13 -1.98 6.53 -20.39
CA ASP A 13 -2.39 5.25 -20.95
C ASP A 13 -1.19 4.44 -21.45
N GLU A 14 -0.27 5.06 -22.19
CA GLU A 14 0.96 4.38 -22.62
C GLU A 14 1.82 3.88 -21.45
N ILE A 15 1.92 4.66 -20.37
CA ILE A 15 2.67 4.26 -19.17
C ILE A 15 1.94 3.10 -18.48
N LEU A 16 0.63 3.20 -18.29
CA LEU A 16 -0.17 2.20 -17.61
C LEU A 16 -0.22 0.88 -18.39
N ASP A 17 -0.31 0.92 -19.72
CA ASP A 17 -0.31 -0.26 -20.57
C ASP A 17 1.03 -0.99 -20.52
N GLU A 18 2.14 -0.24 -20.50
CA GLU A 18 3.47 -0.83 -20.28
C GLU A 18 3.55 -1.51 -18.91
N MET A 19 3.10 -0.85 -17.84
CA MET A 19 3.07 -1.43 -16.49
C MET A 19 2.22 -2.70 -16.43
N ARG A 20 1.04 -2.71 -17.09
CA ARG A 20 0.19 -3.91 -17.20
C ARG A 20 0.88 -5.04 -17.95
N SER A 21 1.61 -4.72 -19.02
CA SER A 21 2.36 -5.72 -19.78
C SER A 21 3.50 -6.33 -18.95
N LEU A 22 4.22 -5.51 -18.17
CA LEU A 22 5.27 -5.99 -17.27
C LEU A 22 4.69 -6.88 -16.17
N ALA A 23 3.54 -6.51 -15.60
CA ALA A 23 2.87 -7.28 -14.56
C ALA A 23 2.50 -8.71 -15.00
N GLN A 24 2.29 -8.96 -16.31
CA GLN A 24 2.01 -10.30 -16.83
C GLN A 24 3.20 -11.27 -16.71
N ALA A 25 4.43 -10.75 -16.57
CA ALA A 25 5.63 -11.56 -16.41
C ALA A 25 5.95 -11.89 -14.95
N GLU A 26 5.22 -11.29 -14.00
CA GLU A 26 5.43 -11.50 -12.56
C GLU A 26 4.94 -12.87 -12.10
N ALA A 27 5.40 -13.29 -10.92
CA ALA A 27 5.01 -14.57 -10.35
C ALA A 27 3.49 -14.63 -10.11
N SER A 28 2.84 -15.74 -10.47
CA SER A 28 1.40 -15.96 -10.26
C SER A 28 1.10 -16.30 -8.79
N TRP A 29 1.32 -15.34 -7.89
CA TRP A 29 1.13 -15.51 -6.46
C TRP A 29 -0.34 -15.69 -6.08
N GLU A 30 -1.27 -15.13 -6.86
CA GLU A 30 -2.72 -15.26 -6.67
C GLU A 30 -3.20 -16.71 -6.77
N GLU A 31 -2.51 -17.53 -7.55
CA GLU A 31 -2.79 -18.97 -7.69
C GLU A 31 -2.12 -19.81 -6.58
N GLY A 32 -1.56 -19.17 -5.54
CA GLY A 32 -0.87 -19.84 -4.44
C GLY A 32 0.48 -20.46 -4.82
N ARG A 33 1.04 -20.11 -5.98
CA ARG A 33 2.28 -20.69 -6.52
C ARG A 33 3.57 -20.06 -5.97
N THR A 34 3.45 -19.12 -5.04
CA THR A 34 4.57 -18.48 -4.36
C THR A 34 4.45 -18.68 -2.85
N TRP A 35 5.39 -19.42 -2.27
CA TRP A 35 5.41 -19.61 -0.81
C TRP A 35 5.85 -18.33 -0.10
N SER A 36 5.10 -17.89 0.92
CA SER A 36 5.37 -16.76 1.83
C SER A 36 5.28 -15.34 1.22
N LEU A 37 5.65 -15.14 -0.05
CA LEU A 37 5.90 -13.80 -0.61
C LEU A 37 4.72 -12.83 -0.55
N VAL A 38 3.49 -13.30 -0.76
CA VAL A 38 2.28 -12.45 -0.76
C VAL A 38 1.22 -13.05 0.16
N TYR A 39 0.90 -12.35 1.24
CA TYR A 39 -0.17 -12.71 2.17
C TYR A 39 -1.49 -12.09 1.71
N HIS A 40 -2.11 -12.72 0.70
CA HIS A 40 -3.35 -12.24 0.10
C HIS A 40 -4.58 -12.77 0.84
N ALA A 41 -5.50 -11.87 1.19
CA ALA A 41 -6.75 -12.20 1.87
C ALA A 41 -7.99 -12.23 0.94
N GLY A 42 -7.83 -11.94 -0.36
CA GLY A 42 -8.91 -11.92 -1.35
C GLY A 42 -9.10 -10.55 -2.00
N GLU A 43 -9.75 -10.53 -3.16
CA GLU A 43 -9.91 -9.32 -3.99
C GLU A 43 -10.74 -8.24 -3.28
N GLU A 44 -11.83 -8.62 -2.61
CA GLU A 44 -12.66 -7.68 -1.83
C GLU A 44 -11.82 -6.93 -0.78
N HIS A 45 -10.94 -7.67 -0.08
CA HIS A 45 -10.05 -7.06 0.91
C HIS A 45 -9.03 -6.13 0.24
N THR A 46 -8.44 -6.57 -0.88
CA THR A 46 -7.47 -5.77 -1.64
C THR A 46 -8.07 -4.47 -2.16
N GLU A 47 -9.30 -4.49 -2.70
CA GLU A 47 -9.98 -3.30 -3.20
C GLU A 47 -10.30 -2.31 -2.06
N PHE A 48 -10.74 -2.81 -0.91
CA PHE A 48 -10.91 -1.99 0.28
C PHE A 48 -9.61 -1.30 0.70
N LEU A 49 -8.48 -2.02 0.69
CA LEU A 49 -7.17 -1.44 1.03
C LEU A 49 -6.73 -0.38 0.02
N LYS A 50 -6.97 -0.59 -1.29
CA LYS A 50 -6.68 0.40 -2.34
C LYS A 50 -7.51 1.66 -2.15
N GLU A 51 -8.80 1.54 -1.84
CA GLU A 51 -9.68 2.67 -1.56
C GLU A 51 -9.20 3.44 -0.32
N ALA A 52 -8.95 2.74 0.79
CA ALA A 52 -8.47 3.35 2.04
C ALA A 52 -7.14 4.08 1.84
N HIS A 53 -6.19 3.49 1.11
CA HIS A 53 -4.93 4.15 0.77
C HIS A 53 -5.16 5.37 -0.14
N GLY A 54 -6.06 5.27 -1.12
CA GLY A 54 -6.42 6.37 -2.02
C GLY A 54 -6.91 7.62 -1.30
N LEU A 55 -7.68 7.45 -0.21
CA LEU A 55 -8.19 8.57 0.61
C LEU A 55 -7.06 9.41 1.24
N PHE A 56 -5.92 8.78 1.56
CA PHE A 56 -4.81 9.40 2.29
C PHE A 56 -3.49 9.41 1.50
N PHE A 57 -3.53 9.12 0.19
CA PHE A 57 -2.36 8.83 -0.65
C PHE A 57 -1.23 9.87 -0.57
N SER A 58 -1.60 11.14 -0.43
CA SER A 58 -0.65 12.26 -0.41
C SER A 58 -0.40 12.84 1.00
N GLU A 59 -1.05 12.28 2.03
CA GLU A 59 -0.90 12.76 3.40
C GLU A 59 0.41 12.27 4.04
N ASN A 60 0.90 13.01 5.05
CA ASN A 60 2.21 12.74 5.65
C ASN A 60 2.17 12.90 7.18
N ALA A 61 2.36 11.79 7.90
CA ALA A 61 2.34 11.75 9.37
C ALA A 61 3.45 12.57 10.06
N LEU A 62 4.45 13.09 9.33
CA LEU A 62 5.50 13.96 9.88
C LEU A 62 4.93 15.17 10.66
N ASN A 63 3.78 15.71 10.24
CA ASN A 63 3.08 16.76 10.98
C ASN A 63 1.72 16.26 11.50
N PRO A 64 1.64 15.75 12.75
CA PRO A 64 0.41 15.18 13.30
C PRO A 64 -0.68 16.22 13.62
N LEU A 65 -0.37 17.52 13.58
CA LEU A 65 -1.36 18.59 13.70
C LEU A 65 -2.06 18.86 12.36
N ALA A 66 -1.34 18.68 11.25
CA ALA A 66 -1.91 18.81 9.91
C ALA A 66 -2.75 17.59 9.52
N PHE A 67 -2.37 16.39 9.99
CA PHE A 67 -3.02 15.12 9.63
C PHE A 67 -3.47 14.34 10.89
N PRO A 68 -4.50 14.83 11.61
CA PRO A 68 -4.95 14.22 12.86
C PRO A 68 -5.54 12.83 12.67
N ALA A 69 -6.08 12.51 11.49
CA ALA A 69 -6.57 11.17 11.14
C ALA A 69 -5.43 10.15 11.14
N LEU A 70 -4.31 10.43 10.45
CA LEU A 70 -3.16 9.54 10.42
C LEU A 70 -2.60 9.29 11.83
N ARG A 71 -2.44 10.34 12.63
CA ARG A 71 -2.02 10.20 14.04
C ARG A 71 -2.93 9.25 14.81
N ARG A 72 -4.24 9.36 14.61
CA ARG A 72 -5.22 8.49 15.26
C ARG A 72 -5.05 7.04 14.80
N PHE A 73 -4.95 6.79 13.51
CA PHE A 73 -4.80 5.45 12.96
C PHE A 73 -3.54 4.76 13.49
N GLU A 74 -2.40 5.46 13.51
CA GLU A 74 -1.15 4.92 14.05
C GLU A 74 -1.29 4.54 15.54
N ALA A 75 -1.91 5.42 16.35
CA ALA A 75 -2.13 5.15 17.77
C ALA A 75 -3.08 3.96 18.00
N GLU A 76 -4.15 3.86 17.22
CA GLU A 76 -5.11 2.76 17.31
C GLU A 76 -4.48 1.42 16.88
N VAL A 77 -3.67 1.39 15.82
CA VAL A 77 -2.94 0.19 15.38
C VAL A 77 -1.99 -0.31 16.47
N VAL A 78 -1.18 0.58 17.06
CA VAL A 78 -0.27 0.20 18.17
C VAL A 78 -1.07 -0.36 19.34
N ARG A 79 -2.18 0.30 19.71
CA ARG A 79 -3.03 -0.15 20.82
C ARG A 79 -3.65 -1.52 20.54
N MET A 80 -4.20 -1.75 19.35
CA MET A 80 -4.77 -3.06 18.97
C MET A 80 -3.71 -4.16 19.03
N THR A 81 -2.48 -3.90 18.53
CA THR A 81 -1.38 -4.86 18.59
C THR A 81 -0.91 -5.13 20.02
N ALA A 82 -0.81 -4.10 20.86
CA ALA A 82 -0.45 -4.27 22.28
C ALA A 82 -1.50 -5.12 23.00
N SER A 83 -2.79 -4.83 22.82
CA SER A 83 -3.89 -5.61 23.40
C SER A 83 -3.88 -7.06 22.94
N MET A 84 -3.61 -7.33 21.66
CA MET A 84 -3.46 -8.70 21.13
C MET A 84 -2.33 -9.48 21.83
N HIS A 85 -1.33 -8.81 22.37
CA HIS A 85 -0.20 -9.40 23.11
C HIS A 85 -0.30 -9.21 24.64
N ASN A 86 -1.50 -8.92 25.16
CA ASN A 86 -1.77 -8.71 26.60
C ASN A 86 -1.01 -7.52 27.23
N GLY A 87 -0.71 -6.49 26.45
CA GLY A 87 -0.19 -5.22 26.97
C GLY A 87 -1.22 -4.49 27.84
N ASP A 88 -0.75 -3.78 28.85
CA ASP A 88 -1.58 -2.95 29.73
C ASP A 88 -1.74 -1.51 29.18
N ASP A 89 -2.42 -0.66 29.94
CA ASP A 89 -2.68 0.73 29.54
C ASP A 89 -1.42 1.60 29.42
N ARG A 90 -0.26 1.11 29.90
CA ARG A 90 1.01 1.85 29.90
C ARG A 90 1.85 1.60 28.65
N VAL A 91 1.49 0.60 27.84
CA VAL A 91 2.13 0.27 26.56
C VAL A 91 1.27 0.74 25.42
#